data_AF-A0A2X3V5Q2-F1
#
_entry.id   AF-A0A2X3V5Q2-F1
#
_cell.length_a   1.000
_cell.length_b   1.000
_cell.length_c   1.000
_cell.angle_alpha   90.00
_cell.angle_beta   90.00
_cell.angle_gamma   90.00
#
_symmetry.space_group_name_H-M   'P 1'
#
loop_
_entity.id
_entity.type
_entity.pdbx_description
1 polymer ?
#
loop_
_entity_poly.entity_id
_entity_poly.type
_entity_poly.pdbx_seq_one_letter_code
_entity_poly.pdbx_strand_id
1 'polypeptide(L)'
;MKKDLQLYINSDGLLAVLYSKKLSGDTYLNIGYVYEDSLVKQNVSIAFSKVSDFTVQELIDQAKKMGYVETASEIYRFNGMEEPPRKSLVSKEEILDYLKDYDIDQAWLAEKSDQILYTYFLDIWFKEGSQHYSEEKMGNLKVKYSETIESVCE
;
A
#
# COMPACT_ATOMS: atom_id res chain seq x y z
N MET A 1 11.60 7.79 -15.18
CA MET A 1 10.23 7.29 -14.94
C MET A 1 9.85 7.70 -13.53
N LYS A 2 8.83 8.55 -13.35
CA LYS A 2 8.20 8.71 -12.02
C LYS A 2 7.53 7.38 -11.69
N LYS A 3 8.10 6.61 -10.76
CA LYS A 3 7.58 5.33 -10.30
C LYS A 3 6.65 5.60 -9.13
N ASP A 4 5.49 6.19 -9.41
CA ASP A 4 4.54 6.52 -8.35
C ASP A 4 3.65 5.29 -8.02
N LEU A 5 3.63 4.27 -8.89
CA LEU A 5 2.82 3.05 -8.73
C LEU A 5 3.63 1.80 -9.05
N GLN A 6 3.45 0.74 -8.26
CA GLN A 6 4.08 -0.57 -8.42
C GLN A 6 3.03 -1.68 -8.25
N LEU A 7 3.08 -2.69 -9.12
CA LEU A 7 2.24 -3.89 -9.06
C LEU A 7 3.11 -5.10 -8.75
N TYR A 8 2.76 -5.83 -7.70
CA TYR A 8 3.42 -7.05 -7.26
C TYR A 8 2.46 -8.23 -7.42
N ILE A 9 2.92 -9.27 -8.10
CA ILE A 9 2.20 -10.52 -8.30
C ILE A 9 3.20 -11.66 -8.08
N ASN A 10 2.87 -12.64 -7.25
CA ASN A 10 3.64 -13.86 -7.12
C ASN A 10 2.76 -15.11 -7.31
N SER A 11 3.40 -16.27 -7.49
CA SER A 11 2.73 -17.56 -7.68
C SER A 11 1.96 -18.05 -6.46
N ASP A 12 2.24 -17.49 -5.29
CA ASP A 12 1.71 -17.94 -4.00
C ASP A 12 0.45 -17.17 -3.59
N GLY A 13 -0.09 -16.35 -4.51
CA GLY A 13 -1.36 -15.65 -4.35
C GLY A 13 -1.25 -14.24 -3.79
N LEU A 14 -0.04 -13.69 -3.60
CA LEU A 14 0.12 -12.27 -3.29
C LEU A 14 -0.20 -11.46 -4.53
N LEU A 15 -1.16 -10.55 -4.40
CA LEU A 15 -1.44 -9.52 -5.37
C LEU A 15 -1.50 -8.18 -4.65
N ALA A 16 -0.56 -7.28 -4.95
CA ALA A 16 -0.46 -6.00 -4.28
C ALA A 16 -0.22 -4.83 -5.24
N VAL A 17 -0.88 -3.71 -4.98
CA VAL A 17 -0.64 -2.43 -5.66
C VAL A 17 -0.18 -1.41 -4.65
N LEU A 18 0.99 -0.82 -4.90
CA LEU A 18 1.63 0.14 -4.02
C LEU A 18 1.80 1.47 -4.75
N TYR A 19 1.17 2.51 -4.23
CA TYR A 19 1.44 3.90 -4.59
C TYR A 19 2.45 4.51 -3.63
N SER A 20 3.42 5.24 -4.15
CA SER A 20 4.42 5.96 -3.37
C SER A 20 4.63 7.37 -3.90
N LYS A 21 4.47 8.36 -3.02
CA LYS A 21 4.72 9.79 -3.31
C LYS A 21 5.85 10.28 -2.42
N LYS A 22 6.95 10.72 -3.04
CA LYS A 22 8.04 11.39 -2.34
C LYS A 22 7.52 12.72 -1.76
N LEU A 23 7.74 12.93 -0.46
CA LEU A 23 7.37 14.15 0.26
C LEU A 23 8.58 15.08 0.39
N SER A 24 9.60 14.65 1.13
CA SER A 24 10.87 15.38 1.32
C SER A 24 11.98 14.42 1.74
N GLY A 25 13.25 14.72 1.43
CA GLY A 25 14.38 13.88 1.81
C GLY A 25 14.18 12.40 1.42
N ASP A 26 14.24 11.50 2.39
CA ASP A 26 13.89 10.08 2.25
C ASP A 26 12.52 9.71 2.83
N THR A 27 11.61 10.69 2.90
CA THR A 27 10.24 10.51 3.38
C THR A 27 9.26 10.37 2.22
N TYR A 28 8.39 9.35 2.32
CA TYR A 28 7.43 8.98 1.28
C TYR A 28 6.06 8.69 1.91
N LEU A 29 5.00 9.23 1.30
CA LEU A 29 3.63 8.78 1.53
C LEU A 29 3.40 7.51 0.72
N ASN A 30 2.93 6.44 1.36
CA ASN A 30 2.56 5.19 0.70
C ASN A 30 1.08 4.90 0.90
N ILE A 31 0.42 4.44 -0.17
CA ILE A 31 -0.94 3.91 -0.15
C ILE A 31 -0.90 2.57 -0.86
N GLY A 32 -1.11 1.48 -0.12
CA GLY A 32 -1.00 0.13 -0.61
C GLY A 32 -2.32 -0.64 -0.49
N TYR A 33 -2.56 -1.55 -1.43
CA TYR A 33 -3.60 -2.56 -1.35
C TYR A 33 -2.96 -3.93 -1.50
N VAL A 34 -3.25 -4.84 -0.59
CA VAL A 34 -2.77 -6.23 -0.64
C VAL A 34 -3.97 -7.16 -0.60
N TYR A 35 -4.06 -8.03 -1.59
CA TYR A 35 -5.02 -9.12 -1.63
C TYR A 35 -4.41 -10.37 -0.99
N GLU A 36 -5.09 -10.88 0.02
CA GLU A 36 -4.77 -12.13 0.71
C GLU A 36 -6.08 -12.76 1.21
N ASP A 37 -6.25 -14.07 1.06
CA ASP A 37 -7.40 -14.84 1.59
C ASP A 37 -8.79 -14.23 1.26
N SER A 38 -8.99 -13.81 0.00
CA SER A 38 -10.23 -13.17 -0.48
C SER A 38 -10.52 -11.77 0.10
N LEU A 39 -9.54 -11.14 0.77
CA LEU A 39 -9.65 -9.82 1.36
C LEU A 39 -8.58 -8.88 0.76
N VAL A 40 -9.00 -7.73 0.24
CA VAL A 40 -8.10 -6.63 -0.10
C VAL A 40 -7.95 -5.74 1.12
N LYS A 41 -6.76 -5.68 1.72
CA LYS A 41 -6.44 -4.82 2.85
C LYS A 41 -5.71 -3.58 2.36
N GLN A 42 -6.17 -2.39 2.78
CA GLN A 42 -5.47 -1.13 2.53
C GLN A 42 -4.46 -0.83 3.64
N ASN A 43 -3.30 -0.32 3.25
CA ASN A 43 -2.31 0.28 4.14
C ASN A 43 -2.02 1.71 3.72
N VAL A 44 -1.95 2.64 4.68
CA VAL A 44 -1.45 4.00 4.48
C VAL A 44 -0.31 4.21 5.46
N SER A 45 0.80 4.77 5.00
CA SER A 45 1.94 5.07 5.86
C SER A 45 2.79 6.22 5.37
N ILE A 46 3.46 6.89 6.30
CA ILE A 46 4.61 7.75 6.00
C ILE A 46 5.88 6.96 6.28
N ALA A 47 6.57 6.53 5.23
CA ALA A 47 7.81 5.80 5.33
C ALA A 47 9.00 6.75 5.30
N PHE A 48 10.03 6.44 6.09
CA PHE A 48 11.30 7.19 6.13
C PHE A 48 12.40 6.53 5.32
N SER A 49 11.98 5.75 4.33
CA SER A 49 12.82 5.25 3.26
C SER A 49 11.94 5.02 2.02
N LYS A 50 12.56 4.71 0.88
CA LYS A 50 11.85 4.45 -0.38
C LYS A 50 10.96 3.20 -0.33
N VAL A 51 11.22 2.27 0.58
CA VAL A 51 10.46 1.04 0.80
C VAL A 51 9.77 1.18 2.15
N SER A 52 8.45 0.99 2.18
CA SER A 52 7.71 1.11 3.44
C SER A 52 8.02 -0.05 4.38
N ASP A 53 7.95 0.18 5.70
CA ASP A 53 8.08 -0.92 6.68
C ASP A 53 7.01 -2.00 6.45
N PHE A 54 5.83 -1.62 5.94
CA PHE A 54 4.80 -2.55 5.54
C PHE A 54 5.28 -3.50 4.42
N THR A 55 5.84 -2.95 3.34
CA THR A 55 6.42 -3.75 2.25
C THR A 55 7.54 -4.65 2.74
N VAL A 56 8.39 -4.16 3.64
CA VAL A 56 9.44 -4.97 4.25
C VAL A 56 8.85 -6.13 5.04
N GLN A 57 7.84 -5.89 5.87
CA GLN A 57 7.20 -6.94 6.66
C GLN A 57 6.51 -7.99 5.77
N GLU A 58 5.82 -7.57 4.70
CA GLU A 58 5.20 -8.49 3.74
C GLU A 58 6.23 -9.41 3.06
N LEU A 59 7.43 -8.88 2.75
CA LEU A 59 8.52 -9.69 2.18
C LEU A 59 9.09 -10.67 3.21
N ILE A 60 9.25 -10.26 4.47
CA ILE A 60 9.67 -11.15 5.56
C ILE A 60 8.66 -12.28 5.77
N ASP A 61 7.36 -11.97 5.81
CA ASP A 61 6.30 -12.94 6.03
C ASP A 61 6.21 -13.94 4.88
N GLN A 62 6.42 -13.49 3.63
CA GLN A 62 6.53 -14.38 2.47
C GLN A 62 7.76 -15.28 2.53
N ALA A 63 8.94 -14.72 2.81
CA ALA A 63 10.16 -15.50 2.96
C ALA A 63 9.97 -16.61 4.01
N LYS A 64 9.34 -16.27 5.14
CA LYS A 64 8.99 -17.22 6.19
C LYS A 64 8.04 -18.32 5.73
N LYS A 65 6.99 -17.98 4.96
CA LYS A 65 6.07 -18.96 4.35
C LYS A 65 6.81 -19.95 3.42
N MET A 66 7.87 -19.51 2.76
CA MET A 66 8.74 -20.34 1.90
C MET A 66 9.84 -21.10 2.66
N GLY A 67 9.95 -20.93 3.98
CA GLY A 67 10.98 -21.57 4.81
C GLY A 67 12.33 -20.84 4.82
N TYR A 68 12.39 -19.60 4.33
CA TYR A 68 13.55 -18.72 4.42
C TYR A 68 13.47 -17.82 5.64
N VAL A 69 14.63 -17.33 6.09
CA VAL A 69 14.75 -16.32 7.13
C VAL A 69 15.35 -15.08 6.49
N GLU A 70 14.57 -14.00 6.41
CA GLU A 70 15.04 -12.68 5.99
C GLU A 70 14.84 -11.67 7.11
N THR A 71 15.75 -10.71 7.20
CA THR A 71 15.67 -9.58 8.13
C THR A 71 15.32 -8.28 7.41
N ALA A 72 14.72 -7.33 8.15
CA ALA A 72 14.41 -6.01 7.61
C ALA A 72 15.66 -5.31 7.05
N SER A 73 16.78 -5.38 7.77
CA SER A 73 18.04 -4.77 7.35
C SER A 73 18.58 -5.37 6.04
N GLU A 74 18.41 -6.68 5.82
CA GLU A 74 18.79 -7.32 4.56
C GLU A 74 17.93 -6.85 3.38
N ILE A 75 16.62 -6.74 3.58
CA ILE A 75 15.69 -6.24 2.57
C ILE A 75 15.99 -4.78 2.22
N TYR A 76 16.23 -3.93 3.22
CA TYR A 76 16.63 -2.55 3.00
C TYR A 76 17.93 -2.47 2.19
N ARG A 77 18.95 -3.25 2.59
CA ARG A 77 20.25 -3.31 1.91
C ARG A 77 20.13 -3.82 0.47
N PHE A 78 19.30 -4.84 0.23
CA PHE A 78 19.03 -5.36 -1.12
C PHE A 78 18.41 -4.29 -2.02
N ASN A 79 17.60 -3.40 -1.46
CA ASN A 79 17.02 -2.25 -2.15
C ASN A 79 17.99 -1.05 -2.24
N GLY A 80 19.25 -1.22 -1.85
CA GLY A 80 20.28 -0.18 -1.90
C GLY A 80 20.11 0.90 -0.84
N MET A 81 19.55 0.55 0.32
CA MET A 81 19.24 1.48 1.41
C MET A 81 19.74 0.96 2.75
N GLU A 82 19.96 1.87 3.69
CA GLU A 82 20.08 1.51 5.10
C GLU A 82 18.69 1.39 5.73
N GLU A 83 18.56 0.57 6.77
CA GLU A 83 17.33 0.55 7.56
C GLU A 83 17.10 1.93 8.18
N PRO A 84 15.91 2.53 8.00
CA PRO A 84 15.66 3.86 8.52
C PRO A 84 15.76 3.87 10.06
N PRO A 85 16.29 4.96 10.65
CA PRO A 85 16.51 5.07 12.10
C PRO A 85 15.20 5.14 12.90
N ARG A 86 14.07 5.32 12.22
CA ARG A 86 12.73 5.31 12.79
C ARG A 86 11.76 4.54 11.91
N LYS A 87 10.78 3.90 12.55
CA LYS A 87 9.68 3.22 11.87
C LYS A 87 8.71 4.21 11.23
N SER A 88 8.00 3.73 10.24
CA SER A 88 6.99 4.45 9.47
C SER A 88 5.85 4.89 10.39
N LEU A 89 5.27 6.06 10.09
CA LEU A 89 4.02 6.47 10.74
C LEU A 89 2.87 5.69 10.12
N VAL A 90 2.04 5.09 10.96
CA VAL A 90 0.91 4.25 10.56
C VAL A 90 -0.40 4.65 11.24
N SER A 91 -0.37 5.51 12.26
CA SER A 91 -1.57 6.02 12.91
C SER A 91 -2.18 7.15 12.10
N LYS A 92 -3.52 7.24 12.11
CA LYS A 92 -4.26 8.27 11.38
C LYS A 92 -3.82 9.67 11.79
N GLU A 93 -3.72 9.91 13.09
CA GLU A 93 -3.40 11.24 13.65
C GLU A 93 -1.99 11.67 13.25
N GLU A 94 -0.99 10.79 13.39
CA GLU A 94 0.40 11.13 13.01
C GLU A 94 0.54 11.32 11.50
N ILE A 95 -0.15 10.50 10.69
CA ILE A 95 -0.13 10.63 9.22
C ILE A 95 -0.75 11.96 8.81
N LEU A 96 -1.96 12.25 9.28
CA LEU A 96 -2.66 13.48 8.90
C LEU A 96 -1.93 14.72 9.41
N ASP A 97 -1.35 14.68 10.61
CA ASP A 97 -0.55 15.79 11.13
C ASP A 97 0.70 16.04 10.28
N TYR A 98 1.42 14.98 9.91
CA TYR A 98 2.61 15.09 9.04
C TYR A 98 2.28 15.63 7.64
N LEU A 99 1.10 15.28 7.11
CA LEU A 99 0.69 15.63 5.75
C LEU A 99 0.13 17.06 5.61
N LYS A 100 -0.20 17.74 6.71
CA LYS A 100 -0.65 19.14 6.71
C LYS A 100 0.33 20.05 5.98
N ASP A 101 1.63 19.85 6.19
CA ASP A 101 2.71 20.66 5.58
C ASP A 101 2.83 20.46 4.05
N TYR A 102 2.10 19.49 3.48
CA TYR A 102 2.12 19.14 2.06
C TYR A 102 0.79 19.40 1.35
N ASP A 103 -0.15 20.09 2.01
CA ASP A 103 -1.53 20.31 1.53
C ASP A 103 -2.24 19.00 1.17
N ILE A 104 -1.98 17.93 1.92
CA ILE A 104 -2.63 16.62 1.77
C ILE A 104 -3.49 16.37 3.00
N ASP A 105 -4.81 16.38 2.80
CA ASP A 105 -5.80 16.10 3.84
C ASP A 105 -6.45 14.71 3.64
N GLN A 106 -7.39 14.37 4.53
CA GLN A 106 -8.10 13.09 4.47
C GLN A 106 -8.92 12.94 3.17
N ALA A 107 -9.48 14.03 2.63
CA ALA A 107 -10.26 13.98 1.39
C ALA A 107 -9.36 13.66 0.20
N TRP A 108 -8.18 14.27 0.13
CA TRP A 108 -7.17 13.95 -0.88
C TRP A 108 -6.72 12.49 -0.79
N LEU A 109 -6.48 11.99 0.44
CA LEU A 109 -6.10 10.59 0.65
C LEU A 109 -7.18 9.62 0.15
N ALA A 110 -8.45 9.91 0.44
CA ALA A 110 -9.58 9.10 0.00
C ALA A 110 -9.71 9.09 -1.54
N GLU A 111 -9.70 10.25 -2.19
CA GLU A 111 -9.76 10.35 -3.65
C GLU A 111 -8.59 9.61 -4.32
N LYS A 112 -7.38 9.78 -3.77
CA LYS A 112 -6.20 9.11 -4.30
C LYS A 112 -6.26 7.60 -4.13
N SER A 113 -6.75 7.15 -2.97
CA SER A 113 -7.03 5.76 -2.64
C SER A 113 -7.98 5.13 -3.65
N ASP A 114 -9.12 5.76 -3.90
CA ASP A 114 -10.12 5.26 -4.86
C ASP A 114 -9.56 5.19 -6.28
N GLN A 115 -8.78 6.19 -6.69
CA GLN A 115 -8.08 6.14 -7.96
C GLN A 115 -7.13 4.94 -8.04
N ILE A 116 -6.37 4.63 -6.99
CA ILE A 116 -5.46 3.49 -6.98
C ILE A 116 -6.23 2.17 -7.07
N LEU A 117 -7.25 2.00 -6.25
CA LEU A 117 -8.03 0.77 -6.19
C LEU A 117 -8.84 0.56 -7.47
N TYR A 118 -9.69 1.51 -7.84
CA TYR A 118 -10.63 1.30 -8.92
C TYR A 118 -9.99 1.51 -10.27
N THR A 119 -9.20 2.56 -10.47
CA THR A 119 -8.64 2.86 -11.80
C THR A 119 -7.41 2.03 -12.12
N TYR A 120 -6.48 1.85 -11.17
CA TYR A 120 -5.22 1.17 -11.49
C TYR A 120 -5.22 -0.32 -11.18
N PHE A 121 -6.02 -0.76 -10.21
CA PHE A 121 -6.02 -2.16 -9.81
C PHE A 121 -7.20 -2.94 -10.38
N LEU A 122 -8.43 -2.49 -10.14
CA LEU A 122 -9.64 -3.25 -10.49
C LEU A 122 -10.13 -3.00 -11.93
N ASP A 123 -9.97 -1.81 -12.49
CA ASP A 123 -10.45 -1.49 -13.85
C ASP A 123 -9.78 -2.38 -14.92
N ILE A 124 -8.49 -2.72 -14.74
CA ILE A 124 -7.80 -3.69 -15.62
C ILE A 124 -8.49 -5.06 -15.52
N TRP A 125 -8.85 -5.50 -14.31
CA TRP A 125 -9.56 -6.75 -14.10
C TRP A 125 -11.00 -6.74 -14.64
N PHE A 126 -11.68 -5.60 -14.57
CA PHE A 126 -13.05 -5.45 -15.11
C PHE A 126 -13.07 -5.41 -16.63
N LYS A 127 -12.09 -4.74 -17.26
CA LYS A 127 -12.02 -4.59 -18.71
C LYS A 127 -11.47 -5.83 -19.40
N GLU A 128 -10.40 -6.41 -18.85
CA GLU A 128 -9.65 -7.51 -19.49
C GLU A 128 -9.99 -8.89 -18.91
N GLY A 129 -10.71 -8.94 -17.79
CA GLY A 129 -11.18 -10.18 -17.15
C GLY A 129 -12.58 -10.60 -17.58
N SER A 130 -13.35 -11.17 -16.64
CA SER A 130 -14.73 -11.56 -16.88
C SER A 130 -15.68 -10.36 -16.75
N GLN A 131 -16.51 -10.12 -17.78
CA GLN A 131 -17.55 -9.08 -17.78
C GLN A 131 -18.62 -9.25 -16.66
N HIS A 132 -18.54 -10.31 -15.86
CA HIS A 132 -19.43 -10.53 -14.72
C HIS A 132 -19.09 -9.65 -13.51
N TYR A 133 -17.90 -9.07 -13.44
CA TYR A 133 -17.46 -8.24 -12.32
C TYR A 133 -17.34 -6.77 -12.69
N SER A 134 -17.68 -5.90 -11.75
CA SER A 134 -17.59 -4.43 -11.86
C SER A 134 -17.40 -3.85 -10.45
N GLU A 135 -17.19 -2.54 -10.34
CA GLU A 135 -17.12 -1.85 -9.04
C GLU A 135 -18.37 -2.11 -8.19
N GLU A 136 -19.55 -2.15 -8.81
CA GLU A 136 -20.83 -2.45 -8.13
C GLU A 136 -21.06 -3.96 -7.88
N LYS A 137 -20.27 -4.82 -8.53
CA LYS A 137 -20.42 -6.29 -8.49
C LYS A 137 -19.07 -6.96 -8.29
N MET A 138 -18.53 -6.83 -7.08
CA MET A 138 -17.23 -7.41 -6.69
C MET A 138 -17.29 -8.90 -6.31
N GLY A 139 -18.49 -9.51 -6.33
CA GLY A 139 -18.67 -10.91 -5.93
C GLY A 139 -18.40 -11.11 -4.44
N ASN A 140 -17.55 -12.09 -4.09
CA ASN A 140 -17.17 -12.37 -2.70
C ASN A 140 -15.96 -11.55 -2.22
N LEU A 141 -15.37 -10.72 -3.09
CA LEU A 141 -14.23 -9.88 -2.75
C LEU A 141 -14.67 -8.81 -1.73
N LYS A 142 -13.92 -8.69 -0.64
CA LYS A 142 -14.12 -7.63 0.35
C LYS A 142 -12.92 -6.71 0.37
N VAL A 143 -13.15 -5.42 0.57
CA VAL A 143 -12.10 -4.41 0.75
C VAL A 143 -12.19 -3.90 2.18
N LYS A 144 -11.05 -3.88 2.88
CA LYS A 144 -10.92 -3.26 4.20
C LYS A 144 -10.02 -2.04 4.06
N TYR A 145 -10.56 -0.87 4.34
CA TYR A 145 -9.82 0.39 4.28
C TYR A 145 -8.98 0.57 5.55
N SER A 146 -7.96 1.41 5.46
CA SER A 146 -7.21 1.85 6.63
C SER A 146 -8.06 2.87 7.39
N GLU A 147 -8.00 2.85 8.72
CA GLU A 147 -8.66 3.85 9.59
C GLU A 147 -8.26 5.30 9.20
N THR A 148 -7.08 5.48 8.62
CA THR A 148 -6.59 6.75 8.07
C THR A 148 -7.54 7.33 7.02
N ILE A 149 -8.13 6.47 6.19
CA ILE A 149 -9.01 6.84 5.09
C ILE A 149 -10.48 6.69 5.48
N GLU A 150 -10.84 5.68 6.28
CA GLU A 150 -12.20 5.51 6.78
C GLU A 150 -12.66 6.81 7.48
N SER A 151 -13.64 7.48 6.86
CA SER A 151 -14.37 8.54 7.54
C SER A 151 -15.21 7.89 8.62
N VAL A 152 -15.08 8.36 9.87
CA VAL A 152 -16.14 8.13 10.85
C VAL A 152 -17.35 8.88 10.30
N CYS A 153 -18.26 8.15 9.66
CA CYS A 153 -19.62 8.65 9.48
C CYS A 153 -20.27 8.58 10.88
N GLU A 154 -20.34 9.71 11.57
CA GLU A 154 -21.33 9.91 12.63
C GLU A 154 -22.73 10.10 12.02
#